data_AF-A0A2D0L1P7-F1
#
_entry.id   AF-A0A2D0L1P7-F1
#
_cell.length_a   1.000
_cell.length_b   1.000
_cell.length_c   1.000
_cell.angle_alpha   90.00
_cell.angle_beta   90.00
_cell.angle_gamma   90.00
#
_symmetry.space_group_name_H-M   'P 1'
#
loop_
_entity.id
_entity.type
_entity.pdbx_description
1 polymer ?
#
loop_
_entity_poly.entity_id
_entity_poly.type
_entity_poly.pdbx_seq_one_letter_code
_entity_poly.pdbx_strand_id
1 'polypeptide(L)'
;MIAVSNYEKYEVALSATLINAIPLLDGSNKRDDYEQALEIVERLIDIDDENPLIGLLAKKIADYENTAPEFAEFNARITAVPQELAMLRTLMDQYELNQSSFKNEIGARSLVSMILKGERKLTLEHMKNLSKRFNLPVSAFIDENK
;
A
#
# COMPACT_ATOMS: atom_id res chain seq x y z
N MET A 1 -16.53 -41.48 -16.41
CA MET A 1 -15.89 -41.63 -15.08
C MET A 1 -14.35 -41.66 -15.13
N ILE A 2 -13.71 -42.21 -16.18
CA ILE A 2 -12.24 -42.29 -16.28
C ILE A 2 -11.57 -40.95 -16.68
N ALA A 3 -12.18 -40.18 -17.58
CA ALA A 3 -11.61 -38.88 -18.00
C ALA A 3 -11.58 -37.85 -16.85
N VAL A 4 -12.65 -37.77 -16.04
CA VAL A 4 -12.74 -36.88 -14.87
C VAL A 4 -11.61 -37.16 -13.86
N SER A 5 -11.31 -38.44 -13.61
CA SER A 5 -10.22 -38.84 -12.70
C SER A 5 -8.82 -38.48 -13.21
N ASN A 6 -8.63 -38.32 -14.52
CA ASN A 6 -7.36 -37.86 -15.08
C ASN A 6 -7.21 -36.33 -14.97
N TYR A 7 -8.27 -35.57 -15.24
CA TYR A 7 -8.27 -34.10 -15.09
C TYR A 7 -7.94 -33.66 -13.66
N GLU A 8 -8.56 -34.30 -12.65
CA GLU A 8 -8.26 -34.02 -11.24
C GLU A 8 -6.77 -34.26 -10.89
N LYS A 9 -6.15 -35.29 -11.45
CA LYS A 9 -4.71 -35.57 -11.24
C LYS A 9 -3.82 -34.50 -11.89
N TYR A 10 -4.19 -34.01 -13.08
CA TYR A 10 -3.44 -32.95 -13.76
C TYR A 10 -3.54 -31.62 -13.02
N GLU A 11 -4.71 -31.27 -12.49
CA GLU A 11 -4.90 -30.06 -11.70
C GLU A 11 -4.06 -30.06 -10.42
N VAL A 12 -4.05 -31.18 -9.69
CA VAL A 12 -3.22 -31.34 -8.48
C VAL A 12 -1.72 -31.29 -8.81
N ALA A 13 -1.29 -31.88 -9.94
CA ALA A 13 0.11 -31.81 -10.35
C ALA A 13 0.54 -30.39 -10.77
N LEU A 14 -0.34 -29.67 -11.47
CA LEU A 14 -0.09 -28.30 -11.90
C LEU A 14 0.02 -27.35 -10.70
N SER A 15 -0.91 -27.46 -9.75
CA SER A 15 -0.87 -26.64 -8.53
C SER A 15 0.37 -26.94 -7.68
N ALA A 16 0.73 -28.20 -7.52
CA ALA A 16 1.94 -28.61 -6.82
C ALA A 16 3.21 -28.09 -7.51
N THR A 17 3.25 -28.10 -8.84
CA THR A 17 4.39 -27.56 -9.61
C THR A 17 4.52 -26.06 -9.39
N LEU A 18 3.41 -25.33 -9.41
CA LEU A 18 3.40 -23.88 -9.20
C LEU A 18 3.81 -23.51 -7.77
N ILE A 19 3.31 -24.23 -6.76
CA ILE A 19 3.69 -24.02 -5.35
C ILE A 19 5.17 -24.33 -5.12
N ASN A 20 5.69 -25.41 -5.71
CA ASN A 20 7.11 -25.74 -5.58
C ASN A 20 8.00 -24.68 -6.24
N ALA A 21 7.56 -24.10 -7.35
CA ALA A 21 8.29 -23.02 -8.02
C ALA A 21 8.18 -21.69 -7.29
N ILE A 22 7.08 -21.43 -6.59
CA ILE A 22 6.82 -20.19 -5.86
C ILE A 22 6.26 -20.52 -4.48
N PRO A 23 7.12 -20.88 -3.50
CA PRO A 23 6.70 -21.33 -2.18
C PRO A 23 5.85 -20.30 -1.40
N LEU A 24 5.99 -19.01 -1.75
CA LEU A 24 5.17 -17.95 -1.17
C LEU A 24 3.66 -18.16 -1.43
N LEU A 25 3.27 -18.83 -2.51
CA LEU A 25 1.87 -19.14 -2.81
C LEU A 25 1.22 -20.03 -1.73
N ASP A 26 2.01 -20.91 -1.10
CA ASP A 26 1.57 -21.78 0.00
C ASP A 26 1.85 -21.18 1.39
N GLY A 27 2.23 -19.90 1.44
CA GLY A 27 2.41 -19.18 2.71
C GLY A 27 3.78 -19.38 3.36
N SER A 28 4.83 -19.62 2.57
CA SER A 28 6.20 -19.54 3.10
C SER A 28 6.46 -18.21 3.80
N ASN A 29 7.20 -18.25 4.90
CA ASN A 29 7.59 -17.08 5.68
C ASN A 29 9.10 -16.75 5.54
N LYS A 30 9.77 -17.33 4.54
CA LYS A 30 11.18 -17.06 4.27
C LYS A 30 11.35 -15.81 3.43
N ARG A 31 12.36 -15.01 3.79
CA ARG A 31 12.77 -13.81 3.05
C ARG A 31 13.06 -14.12 1.58
N ASP A 32 13.82 -15.17 1.31
CA ASP A 32 14.22 -15.54 -0.05
C ASP A 32 13.02 -15.88 -0.96
N ASP A 33 11.95 -16.46 -0.40
CA ASP A 33 10.73 -16.79 -1.16
C ASP A 33 9.91 -15.52 -1.46
N TYR A 34 9.93 -14.55 -0.54
CA TYR A 34 9.36 -13.22 -0.76
C TYR A 34 10.13 -12.45 -1.84
N GLU A 35 11.46 -12.44 -1.79
CA GLU A 35 12.28 -11.73 -2.79
C GLU A 35 12.15 -12.34 -4.19
N GLN A 36 12.09 -13.67 -4.29
CA GLN A 36 11.80 -14.34 -5.56
C GLN A 36 10.42 -13.97 -6.11
N ALA A 37 9.40 -13.86 -5.24
CA ALA A 37 8.07 -13.45 -5.67
C ALA A 37 8.06 -12.00 -6.21
N LEU A 38 8.82 -11.08 -5.59
CA LEU A 38 9.01 -9.73 -6.11
C LEU A 38 9.65 -9.73 -7.50
N GLU A 39 10.73 -10.50 -7.69
CA GLU A 39 11.40 -10.62 -9.00
C GLU A 39 10.46 -11.18 -10.07
N ILE A 40 9.60 -12.13 -9.71
CA ILE A 40 8.59 -12.67 -10.62
C ILE A 40 7.58 -11.58 -10.99
N VAL A 41 7.04 -10.83 -10.02
CA VAL A 41 6.09 -9.74 -10.30
C VAL A 41 6.71 -8.68 -11.20
N GLU A 42 7.94 -8.24 -10.91
CA GLU A 42 8.68 -7.28 -11.72
C GLU A 42 8.80 -7.74 -13.18
N ARG A 43 9.26 -8.98 -13.40
CA ARG A 43 9.37 -9.54 -14.75
C ARG A 43 8.01 -9.71 -15.43
N LEU A 44 6.97 -10.08 -14.69
CA LEU A 44 5.64 -10.24 -15.27
C LEU A 44 5.10 -8.88 -15.75
N ILE A 45 5.27 -7.81 -14.99
CA ILE A 45 4.87 -6.46 -15.42
C ILE A 45 5.58 -6.05 -16.72
N ASP A 46 6.87 -6.38 -16.87
CA ASP A 46 7.64 -6.05 -18.09
C ASP A 46 7.19 -6.85 -19.33
N ILE A 47 6.66 -8.06 -19.14
CA ILE A 47 6.32 -8.99 -20.22
C ILE A 47 4.82 -8.94 -20.57
N ASP A 48 3.97 -8.93 -19.55
CA ASP A 48 2.51 -9.05 -19.59
C ASP A 48 1.90 -8.54 -18.27
N ASP A 49 1.61 -7.24 -18.22
CA ASP A 49 1.08 -6.55 -17.02
C ASP A 49 -0.36 -6.95 -16.66
N GLU A 50 -1.06 -7.65 -17.56
CA GLU A 50 -2.39 -8.23 -17.34
C GLU A 50 -2.33 -9.69 -16.87
N ASN A 51 -1.13 -10.22 -16.59
CA ASN A 51 -0.98 -11.61 -16.18
C ASN A 51 -1.70 -11.88 -14.84
N PRO A 52 -2.61 -12.88 -14.75
CA PRO A 52 -3.39 -13.13 -13.55
C PRO A 52 -2.55 -13.56 -12.33
N LEU A 53 -1.32 -14.02 -12.53
CA LEU A 53 -0.41 -14.32 -11.43
C LEU A 53 0.04 -13.07 -10.67
N ILE A 54 0.05 -11.89 -11.31
CA ILE A 54 0.43 -10.63 -10.66
C ILE A 54 -0.48 -10.37 -9.46
N GLY A 55 -1.80 -10.46 -9.65
CA GLY A 55 -2.77 -10.23 -8.57
C GLY A 55 -2.64 -11.26 -7.43
N LEU A 56 -2.37 -12.53 -7.78
CA LEU A 56 -2.18 -13.59 -6.77
C LEU A 56 -0.90 -13.37 -5.96
N LEU A 57 0.21 -13.06 -6.62
CA LEU A 57 1.49 -12.80 -5.96
C LEU A 57 1.46 -11.51 -5.15
N ALA A 58 0.87 -10.44 -5.68
CA ALA A 58 0.70 -9.17 -4.96
C ALA A 58 -0.03 -9.38 -3.63
N LYS A 59 -1.08 -10.21 -3.61
CA LYS A 59 -1.77 -10.57 -2.36
C LYS A 59 -0.85 -11.27 -1.36
N LYS A 60 -0.08 -12.26 -1.81
CA LYS A 60 0.83 -13.04 -0.94
C LYS A 60 2.01 -12.22 -0.43
N ILE A 61 2.54 -11.34 -1.27
CA ILE A 61 3.57 -10.35 -0.92
C ILE A 61 3.03 -9.40 0.15
N ALA A 62 1.81 -8.85 -0.03
CA ALA A 62 1.18 -8.00 0.97
C ALA A 62 0.94 -8.73 2.30
N ASP A 63 0.48 -9.99 2.27
CA ASP A 63 0.30 -10.81 3.49
C ASP A 63 1.64 -10.99 4.24
N TYR A 64 2.72 -11.23 3.50
CA TYR A 64 4.08 -11.32 4.04
C TYR A 64 4.53 -10.00 4.67
N GLU A 65 4.45 -8.89 3.93
CA GLU A 65 4.87 -7.55 4.39
C GLU A 65 4.10 -7.08 5.62
N ASN A 66 2.82 -7.46 5.74
CA ASN A 66 1.98 -7.10 6.87
C ASN A 66 2.33 -7.88 8.16
N THR A 67 2.93 -9.07 8.04
CA THR A 67 3.09 -10.01 9.16
C THR A 67 4.55 -10.33 9.51
N ALA A 68 5.48 -10.19 8.58
CA ALA A 68 6.87 -10.56 8.80
C ALA A 68 7.56 -9.63 9.81
N PRO A 69 8.35 -10.17 10.78
CA PRO A 69 8.97 -9.38 11.84
C PRO A 69 9.86 -8.24 11.36
N GLU A 70 10.52 -8.40 10.20
CA GLU A 70 11.37 -7.40 9.58
C GLU A 70 10.63 -6.11 9.15
N PHE A 71 9.32 -6.21 8.88
CA PHE A 71 8.49 -5.05 8.54
C PHE A 71 7.73 -4.48 9.75
N ALA A 72 7.78 -5.13 10.91
CA ALA A 72 6.97 -4.75 12.07
C ALA A 72 7.19 -3.28 12.50
N GLU A 73 8.44 -2.83 12.55
CA GLU A 73 8.75 -1.44 12.93
C GLU A 73 8.25 -0.45 11.87
N PHE A 74 8.41 -0.78 10.59
CA PHE A 74 7.92 0.04 9.48
C PHE A 74 6.40 0.14 9.48
N ASN A 75 5.70 -0.98 9.64
CA ASN A 75 4.24 -1.04 9.70
C ASN A 75 3.69 -0.26 10.89
N ALA A 76 4.36 -0.34 12.05
CA ALA A 76 4.00 0.46 13.23
C ALA A 76 4.15 1.96 12.95
N ARG A 77 5.22 2.39 12.25
CA ARG A 77 5.40 3.78 11.85
C ARG A 77 4.33 4.26 10.87
N ILE A 78 3.98 3.48 9.86
CA ILE A 78 2.90 3.82 8.91
C ILE A 78 1.58 3.99 9.66
N THR A 79 1.21 3.01 10.48
CA THR A 79 -0.05 3.01 11.25
C THR A 79 -0.14 4.19 12.21
N ALA A 80 0.98 4.67 12.74
CA ALA A 80 1.03 5.80 13.65
C ALA A 80 0.85 7.16 12.95
N VAL A 81 1.03 7.25 11.63
CA VAL A 81 0.89 8.51 10.89
C VAL A 81 -0.57 8.67 10.43
N PRO A 82 -1.28 9.70 10.90
CA PRO A 82 -2.64 9.97 10.43
C PRO A 82 -2.64 10.30 8.92
N GLN A 83 -3.60 9.75 8.17
CA GLN A 83 -3.68 9.93 6.72
C GLN A 83 -3.76 11.39 6.31
N GLU A 84 -4.53 12.21 7.04
CA GLU A 84 -4.63 13.64 6.77
C GLU A 84 -3.28 14.36 6.88
N LEU A 85 -2.42 13.90 7.80
CA LEU A 85 -1.09 14.44 8.02
C LEU A 85 -0.11 13.95 6.95
N ALA A 86 -0.19 12.67 6.56
CA ALA A 86 0.59 12.12 5.44
C ALA A 86 0.30 12.92 4.15
N MET A 87 -0.97 13.12 3.82
CA MET A 87 -1.37 13.91 2.65
C MET A 87 -0.87 15.34 2.68
N LEU A 88 -0.95 16.02 3.83
CA LEU A 88 -0.42 17.38 3.95
C LEU A 88 1.10 17.42 3.71
N ARG A 89 1.85 16.45 4.26
CA ARG A 89 3.31 16.35 4.05
C ARG A 89 3.64 16.08 2.59
N THR A 90 2.91 15.18 1.93
CA THR A 90 3.07 14.90 0.50
C THR A 90 2.79 16.16 -0.35
N LEU A 91 1.72 16.90 -0.06
CA LEU A 91 1.43 18.15 -0.76
C LEU A 91 2.52 19.22 -0.55
N MET A 92 3.08 19.29 0.67
CA MET A 92 4.19 20.20 0.95
C MET A 92 5.45 19.84 0.16
N ASP A 93 5.78 18.56 0.10
CA ASP A 93 6.93 18.05 -0.63
C ASP A 93 6.78 18.25 -2.16
N GLN A 94 5.67 17.76 -2.73
CA GLN A 94 5.44 17.77 -4.18
C GLN A 94 5.27 19.16 -4.79
N TYR A 95 4.77 20.13 -4.02
CA TYR A 95 4.58 21.52 -4.47
C TYR A 95 5.60 22.49 -3.87
N GLU A 96 6.64 21.98 -3.19
CA GLU A 96 7.68 22.77 -2.53
C GLU A 96 7.12 23.85 -1.56
N LEU A 97 6.03 23.53 -0.86
CA LEU A 97 5.33 24.45 0.01
C LEU A 97 5.87 24.40 1.44
N ASN A 98 6.13 25.58 2.00
CA ASN A 98 6.45 25.70 3.42
C ASN A 98 5.19 25.97 4.28
N GLN A 99 5.36 25.98 5.60
CA GLN A 99 4.26 26.15 6.58
C GLN A 99 3.47 27.47 6.46
N SER A 100 4.00 28.50 5.79
CA SER A 100 3.29 29.76 5.56
C SER A 100 2.36 29.73 4.33
N SER A 101 2.45 28.69 3.52
CA SER A 101 1.75 28.57 2.24
C SER A 101 0.27 28.22 2.35
N PHE A 102 -0.23 27.92 3.56
CA PHE A 102 -1.57 27.37 3.79
C PHE A 102 -2.53 28.34 4.50
N LYS A 103 -2.31 29.65 4.32
CA LYS A 103 -3.07 30.70 5.01
C LYS A 103 -4.58 30.61 4.73
N ASN A 104 -4.96 30.24 3.52
CA ASN A 104 -6.36 30.21 3.10
C ASN A 104 -7.04 28.87 3.41
N GLU A 105 -6.28 27.78 3.53
CA GLU A 105 -6.82 26.44 3.74
C GLU A 105 -6.83 26.02 5.20
N ILE A 106 -5.76 26.37 5.93
CA ILE A 106 -5.55 25.95 7.33
C ILE A 106 -5.49 27.18 8.25
N GLY A 107 -4.76 28.22 7.85
CA GLY A 107 -4.59 29.44 8.64
C GLY A 107 -3.13 29.78 8.94
N ALA A 108 -2.88 30.34 10.12
CA ALA A 108 -1.55 30.84 10.49
C ALA A 108 -0.47 29.75 10.49
N ARG A 109 0.78 30.14 10.18
CA ARG A 109 1.96 29.25 10.19
C ARG A 109 2.09 28.43 11.48
N SER A 110 1.75 29.02 12.63
CA SER A 110 1.79 28.33 13.94
C SER A 110 0.83 27.14 13.99
N LEU A 111 -0.38 27.27 13.45
CA LEU A 111 -1.35 26.19 13.38
C LEU A 111 -0.87 25.07 12.47
N VAL A 112 -0.31 25.40 11.31
CA VAL A 112 0.30 24.42 10.40
C VAL A 112 1.44 23.69 11.09
N SER A 113 2.29 24.38 11.84
CA SER A 113 3.37 23.74 12.62
C SER A 113 2.84 22.79 13.68
N MET A 114 1.79 23.14 14.42
CA MET A 114 1.18 22.26 15.42
C MET A 114 0.58 21.01 14.78
N ILE A 115 -0.04 21.15 13.59
CA ILE A 115 -0.56 20.02 12.82
C ILE A 115 0.57 19.09 12.37
N LEU A 116 1.66 19.64 11.84
CA LEU A 116 2.80 18.85 11.38
C LEU A 116 3.50 18.04 12.48
N LYS A 117 3.42 18.53 13.73
CA LYS A 117 3.90 17.85 14.94
C LYS A 117 2.89 16.86 15.53
N GLY A 118 1.66 16.81 15.02
CA GLY A 118 0.58 15.97 15.55
C GLY A 118 -0.11 16.54 16.81
N GLU A 119 0.20 17.77 17.22
CA GLU A 119 -0.41 18.44 18.38
C GLU A 119 -1.84 18.93 18.10
N ARG A 120 -2.18 19.07 16.81
CA ARG A 120 -3.51 19.43 16.30
C ARG A 120 -3.82 18.57 15.08
N LYS A 121 -5.10 18.31 14.83
CA LYS A 121 -5.58 17.60 13.64
C LYS A 121 -6.08 18.58 12.59
N LEU A 122 -6.06 18.17 11.33
CA LEU A 122 -6.83 18.86 10.29
C LEU A 122 -8.32 18.69 10.58
N THR A 123 -9.09 19.76 10.45
CA THR A 123 -10.55 19.70 10.51
C THR A 123 -11.08 19.31 9.15
N LEU A 124 -12.34 18.86 9.09
CA LEU A 124 -13.01 18.59 7.81
C LEU A 124 -13.03 19.83 6.90
N GLU A 125 -13.16 21.03 7.48
CA GLU A 125 -13.13 22.28 6.72
C GLU A 125 -11.73 22.54 6.13
N HIS A 126 -10.66 22.29 6.88
CA HIS A 126 -9.30 22.37 6.33
C HIS A 126 -9.11 21.39 5.17
N MET A 127 -9.57 20.14 5.32
CA MET A 127 -9.47 19.12 4.28
C MET A 127 -10.26 19.51 3.02
N LYS A 128 -11.46 20.08 3.16
CA LYS A 128 -12.25 20.61 2.03
C LYS A 128 -11.55 21.74 1.31
N ASN A 129 -10.94 22.67 2.05
CA ASN A 129 -10.21 23.79 1.45
C ASN A 129 -8.94 23.32 0.72
N LEU A 130 -8.19 22.38 1.31
CA LEU A 130 -7.04 21.74 0.65
C LEU A 130 -7.48 21.00 -0.61
N SER A 131 -8.54 20.20 -0.51
CA SER A 131 -9.12 19.46 -1.65
C SER A 131 -9.49 20.39 -2.80
N LYS A 132 -10.12 21.54 -2.49
CA LYS A 132 -10.46 22.56 -3.49
C LYS A 132 -9.22 23.18 -4.14
N ARG A 133 -8.18 23.48 -3.38
CA ARG A 133 -6.96 24.09 -3.90
C ARG A 133 -6.17 23.15 -4.82
N PHE A 134 -6.03 21.89 -4.40
CA PHE A 134 -5.20 20.91 -5.11
C PHE A 134 -5.99 20.02 -6.08
N ASN A 135 -7.29 20.28 -6.22
CA ASN A 135 -8.20 19.49 -7.06
C ASN A 135 -8.14 17.98 -6.72
N LEU A 136 -8.23 17.67 -5.43
CA LEU A 136 -8.23 16.31 -4.90
C LEU A 136 -9.60 15.97 -4.30
N PRO A 137 -10.01 14.69 -4.32
CA PRO A 137 -11.18 14.27 -3.56
C PRO A 137 -10.89 14.37 -2.05
N VAL A 138 -11.90 14.76 -1.26
CA VAL A 138 -11.76 14.87 0.20
C VAL A 138 -11.41 13.53 0.85
N SER A 139 -11.84 12.41 0.25
CA SER A 139 -11.47 11.06 0.69
C SER A 139 -9.97 10.80 0.71
N ALA A 140 -9.17 11.53 -0.07
CA ALA A 140 -7.71 11.42 0.00
C ALA A 140 -7.17 11.72 1.40
N PHE A 141 -7.84 12.60 2.17
CA PHE A 141 -7.42 12.98 3.53
C PHE A 141 -8.06 12.12 4.63
N ILE A 142 -9.01 11.25 4.29
CA ILE A 142 -9.79 10.47 5.27
C ILE A 142 -9.36 9.02 5.18
N ASP A 143 -9.04 8.45 6.34
CA ASP A 143 -8.81 7.01 6.48
C ASP A 143 -10.14 6.26 6.36
N GLU A 144 -10.35 5.65 5.20
CA GLU A 144 -11.53 4.81 4.90
C GLU A 144 -11.40 3.40 5.52
N ASN A 145 -10.26 3.06 6.15
CA ASN A 145 -9.96 1.72 6.66
C ASN A 145 -10.06 1.59 8.20
N LYS A 146 -10.94 2.36 8.84
CA LYS A 146 -11.28 2.21 10.27
C LYS A 146 -12.72 1.80 10.52
#